data_AF-A0A3M0T2J7-F1
#
_entry.id   AF-A0A3M0T2J7-F1
#
_cell.length_a   1.000
_cell.length_b   1.000
_cell.length_c   1.000
_cell.angle_alpha   90.00
_cell.angle_beta   90.00
_cell.angle_gamma   90.00
#
_symmetry.space_group_name_H-M   'P 1'
#
loop_
_entity.id
_entity.type
_entity.pdbx_description
1 polymer ?
#
loop_
_entity_poly.entity_id
_entity_poly.type
_entity_poly.pdbx_seq_one_letter_code
_entity_poly.pdbx_strand_id
1 'polypeptide(L)'
;MAFYVYVFLLLIMLIMLFRGAILIRFLSDKIKVVAFIIIGAMLLRYTSIFIMYFSSSMKYLYLLKVPFFLNLLSVPIIVITVLYIFVRKDNVKFYYIFIITAVLCAAYAIVMYKCEAVLQNLEEYKFILGYTLVLSNQYIYWGYLVFNTLVIFFVLGFVNKTNANKLGIYMVLLAACITISELIAWLMGIRVLAENVLGDVGWIVVFIYALSKVKKTADRPNYKVPNKVSGKK
;
A
#
# COMPACT_ATOMS: atom_id res chain seq x y z
N MET A 1 13.58 -7.39 -22.65
CA MET A 1 12.31 -7.86 -22.03
C MET A 1 12.06 -7.22 -20.66
N ALA A 2 13.00 -7.28 -19.71
CA ALA A 2 12.82 -6.73 -18.36
C ALA A 2 12.39 -5.24 -18.33
N PHE A 3 12.98 -4.40 -19.17
CA PHE A 3 12.59 -3.00 -19.37
C PHE A 3 11.07 -2.82 -19.62
N TYR A 4 10.53 -3.53 -20.62
CA TYR A 4 9.12 -3.41 -20.99
C TYR A 4 8.19 -3.93 -19.88
N VAL A 5 8.58 -5.01 -19.21
CA VAL A 5 7.82 -5.56 -18.07
C VAL A 5 7.74 -4.56 -16.94
N TYR A 6 8.85 -3.88 -16.62
CA TYR A 6 8.89 -2.88 -15.55
C TYR A 6 8.04 -1.64 -15.88
N VAL A 7 8.14 -1.10 -17.10
CA VAL A 7 7.30 0.03 -17.54
C VAL A 7 5.82 -0.35 -17.51
N PHE A 8 5.48 -1.56 -17.95
CA PHE A 8 4.12 -2.07 -17.91
C PHE A 8 3.58 -2.19 -16.46
N LEU A 9 4.41 -2.66 -15.52
CA LEU A 9 4.06 -2.69 -14.10
C LEU A 9 3.80 -1.29 -13.52
N LEU A 10 4.62 -0.30 -13.86
CA LEU A 10 4.41 1.08 -13.43
C LEU A 10 3.09 1.65 -13.97
N LEU A 11 2.73 1.35 -15.22
CA LEU A 11 1.45 1.76 -15.80
C LEU A 11 0.27 1.09 -15.11
N ILE A 12 0.36 -0.22 -14.83
CA ILE A 12 -0.65 -0.93 -14.04
C ILE A 12 -0.83 -0.25 -12.69
N MET A 13 0.26 0.09 -12.00
CA MET A 13 0.19 0.76 -10.70
C MET A 13 -0.54 2.10 -10.77
N LEU A 14 -0.24 2.92 -11.77
CA LEU A 14 -0.97 4.18 -11.97
C LEU A 14 -2.46 3.94 -12.18
N ILE A 15 -2.85 3.01 -13.07
CA ILE A 15 -4.25 2.67 -13.34
C ILE A 15 -4.96 2.21 -12.05
N MET A 16 -4.31 1.37 -11.26
CA MET A 16 -4.85 0.90 -9.98
C MET A 16 -5.04 2.04 -8.99
N LEU A 17 -4.09 2.96 -8.87
CA LEU A 17 -4.22 4.13 -8.01
C LEU A 17 -5.34 5.06 -8.44
N PHE A 18 -5.53 5.28 -9.75
CA PHE A 18 -6.67 6.02 -10.28
C PHE A 18 -8.01 5.35 -9.94
N ARG A 19 -8.09 4.03 -10.09
CA ARG A 19 -9.27 3.26 -9.68
C ARG A 19 -9.55 3.40 -8.19
N GLY A 20 -8.51 3.32 -7.35
CA GLY A 20 -8.58 3.57 -5.91
C GLY A 20 -9.12 4.97 -5.62
N ALA A 21 -8.59 6.00 -6.28
CA ALA A 21 -8.99 7.40 -6.13
C ALA A 21 -10.47 7.63 -6.46
N ILE A 22 -10.99 7.02 -7.53
CA ILE A 22 -12.42 7.09 -7.87
C ILE A 22 -13.27 6.47 -6.75
N LEU A 23 -12.81 5.35 -6.19
CA LEU A 23 -13.57 4.61 -5.19
C LEU A 23 -13.70 5.37 -3.86
N ILE A 24 -12.74 6.24 -3.53
CA ILE A 24 -12.75 7.09 -2.33
C ILE A 24 -14.04 7.93 -2.22
N ARG A 25 -14.58 8.39 -3.35
CA ARG A 25 -15.79 9.24 -3.39
C ARG A 25 -17.01 8.58 -2.74
N PHE A 26 -17.06 7.26 -2.76
CA PHE A 26 -18.20 6.47 -2.27
C PHE A 26 -18.01 5.94 -0.85
N LEU A 27 -16.96 6.36 -0.15
CA LEU A 27 -16.67 5.89 1.21
C LEU A 27 -17.33 6.76 2.29
N SER A 28 -17.48 6.19 3.49
CA SER A 28 -17.78 6.98 4.69
C SER A 28 -16.64 7.96 4.99
N ASP A 29 -16.95 9.13 5.54
CA ASP A 29 -15.97 10.21 5.70
C ASP A 29 -14.76 9.81 6.56
N LYS A 30 -14.97 8.90 7.52
CA LYS A 30 -13.89 8.33 8.35
C LYS A 30 -12.86 7.57 7.49
N ILE A 31 -13.32 6.62 6.66
CA ILE A 31 -12.44 5.80 5.81
C ILE A 31 -11.88 6.62 4.65
N LYS A 32 -12.67 7.58 4.15
CA LYS A 32 -12.33 8.46 3.03
C LYS A 32 -11.01 9.20 3.26
N VAL A 33 -10.81 9.79 4.45
CA VAL A 33 -9.59 10.55 4.76
C VAL A 33 -8.36 9.64 4.76
N VAL A 34 -8.41 8.49 5.44
CA VAL A 34 -7.28 7.55 5.48
C VAL A 34 -6.97 7.01 4.07
N ALA A 35 -8.00 6.70 3.30
CA ALA A 35 -7.84 6.24 1.92
C ALA A 35 -7.22 7.31 1.02
N PHE A 36 -7.59 8.58 1.20
CA PHE A 36 -6.98 9.70 0.47
C PHE A 36 -5.50 9.84 0.80
N ILE A 37 -5.12 9.72 2.08
CA ILE A 37 -3.71 9.74 2.52
C ILE A 37 -2.92 8.60 1.85
N ILE A 38 -3.44 7.36 1.89
CA ILE A 38 -2.79 6.19 1.28
C ILE A 38 -2.58 6.38 -0.23
N ILE A 39 -3.65 6.72 -0.96
CA ILE A 39 -3.59 6.85 -2.42
C ILE A 39 -2.71 8.04 -2.82
N GLY A 40 -2.80 9.17 -2.11
CA GLY A 40 -1.94 10.33 -2.34
C GLY A 40 -0.46 10.02 -2.12
N ALA A 41 -0.12 9.32 -1.02
CA ALA A 41 1.25 8.94 -0.72
C ALA A 41 1.81 7.95 -1.75
N MET A 42 1.04 6.94 -2.17
CA MET A 42 1.45 6.01 -3.21
C MET A 42 1.57 6.69 -4.57
N LEU A 43 0.67 7.62 -4.94
CA LEU A 43 0.81 8.40 -6.17
C LEU A 43 2.12 9.19 -6.19
N LEU A 44 2.46 9.89 -5.11
CA LEU A 44 3.72 10.63 -5.00
C LEU A 44 4.95 9.71 -5.13
N ARG A 45 4.90 8.52 -4.53
CA ARG A 45 5.94 7.48 -4.70
C ARG A 45 6.11 7.09 -6.16
N TYR A 46 5.03 6.71 -6.83
CA TYR A 46 5.12 6.24 -8.21
C TYR A 46 5.49 7.34 -9.20
N THR A 47 5.07 8.58 -8.96
CA THR A 47 5.57 9.73 -9.72
C THR A 47 7.09 9.88 -9.54
N SER A 48 7.60 9.71 -8.33
CA SER A 48 9.05 9.80 -8.06
C SER A 48 9.83 8.69 -8.72
N ILE A 49 9.35 7.44 -8.63
CA ILE A 49 9.95 6.29 -9.32
C ILE A 49 9.95 6.51 -10.83
N PHE A 50 8.86 7.04 -11.39
CA PHE A 50 8.76 7.33 -12.82
C PHE A 50 9.81 8.37 -13.24
N ILE A 51 9.93 9.49 -12.50
CA ILE A 51 10.94 10.52 -12.79
C ILE A 51 12.35 9.93 -12.69
N MET A 52 12.64 9.15 -11.66
CA MET A 52 13.97 8.56 -11.46
C MET A 52 14.35 7.56 -12.54
N TYR A 53 13.40 6.76 -13.00
CA TYR A 53 13.63 5.74 -14.03
C TYR A 53 13.89 6.33 -15.42
N PHE A 54 13.24 7.45 -15.75
CA PHE A 54 13.41 8.13 -17.04
C PHE A 54 14.42 9.29 -17.02
N SER A 55 15.02 9.60 -15.86
CA SER A 55 15.99 10.69 -15.78
C SER A 55 17.34 10.28 -16.36
N SER A 56 17.90 11.13 -17.21
CA SER A 56 19.28 11.01 -17.71
C SER A 56 20.29 11.79 -16.85
N SER A 57 19.83 12.63 -15.93
CA SER A 57 20.69 13.47 -15.08
C SER A 57 20.43 13.21 -13.60
N MET A 58 21.50 13.13 -12.81
CA MET A 58 21.40 13.05 -11.35
C MET A 58 20.90 14.36 -10.72
N LYS A 59 20.94 15.47 -11.46
CA LYS A 59 20.61 16.80 -10.94
C LYS A 59 19.17 16.81 -10.42
N TYR A 60 18.99 17.16 -9.16
CA TYR A 60 17.72 17.21 -8.42
C TYR A 60 17.08 15.88 -8.01
N LEU A 61 17.62 14.72 -8.38
CA LEU A 61 17.02 13.43 -7.98
C LEU A 61 17.03 13.20 -6.47
N TYR A 62 17.97 13.82 -5.74
CA TYR A 62 17.98 13.78 -4.28
C TYR A 62 16.75 14.40 -3.61
N LEU A 63 16.09 15.37 -4.26
CA LEU A 63 14.87 16.00 -3.73
C LEU A 63 13.71 15.01 -3.71
N LEU A 64 13.77 13.95 -4.53
CA LEU A 64 12.75 12.89 -4.57
C LEU A 64 12.89 11.88 -3.42
N LYS A 65 13.91 12.02 -2.55
CA LYS A 65 14.13 11.11 -1.41
C LYS A 65 12.87 10.85 -0.59
N VAL A 66 12.19 11.92 -0.17
CA VAL A 66 10.98 11.80 0.64
C VAL A 66 9.91 11.02 -0.15
N PRO A 67 9.37 11.52 -1.26
CA PRO A 67 8.29 10.81 -1.93
C PRO A 67 8.66 9.40 -2.41
N PHE A 68 9.93 9.13 -2.73
CA PHE A 68 10.41 7.80 -3.13
C PHE A 68 10.20 6.72 -2.06
N PHE A 69 10.51 7.01 -0.79
CA PHE A 69 10.39 6.03 0.32
C PHE A 69 9.00 5.99 0.98
N LEU A 70 7.97 6.56 0.37
CA LEU A 70 6.61 6.57 0.94
C LEU A 70 5.98 5.17 1.08
N ASN A 71 6.57 4.10 0.54
CA ASN A 71 6.11 2.73 0.84
C ASN A 71 6.26 2.38 2.33
N LEU A 72 7.36 2.82 2.96
CA LEU A 72 7.63 2.61 4.38
C LEU A 72 6.51 3.18 5.28
N LEU A 73 5.79 4.19 4.78
CA LEU A 73 4.63 4.79 5.43
C LEU A 73 3.31 4.16 4.95
N SER A 74 3.12 4.09 3.64
CA SER A 74 1.84 3.77 3.01
C SER A 74 1.44 2.31 3.23
N VAL A 75 2.39 1.37 3.14
CA VAL A 75 2.09 -0.06 3.31
C VAL A 75 1.62 -0.37 4.74
N PRO A 76 2.29 0.10 5.81
CA PRO A 76 1.77 -0.08 7.17
C PRO A 76 0.36 0.51 7.38
N ILE A 77 0.06 1.69 6.82
CA ILE A 77 -1.28 2.28 6.91
C ILE A 77 -2.30 1.42 6.14
N ILE A 78 -1.95 0.90 4.96
CA ILE A 78 -2.78 -0.04 4.19
C ILE A 78 -3.09 -1.27 5.05
N VAL A 79 -2.06 -1.93 5.60
CA VAL A 79 -2.20 -3.12 6.44
C VAL A 79 -3.22 -2.90 7.54
N ILE A 80 -3.06 -1.85 8.35
CA ILE A 80 -3.93 -1.57 9.49
C ILE A 80 -5.36 -1.29 9.02
N THR A 81 -5.51 -0.51 7.95
CA THR A 81 -6.83 -0.16 7.40
C THR A 81 -7.56 -1.39 6.86
N VAL A 82 -6.85 -2.24 6.13
CA VAL A 82 -7.41 -3.46 5.54
C VAL A 82 -7.77 -4.47 6.62
N LEU A 83 -6.90 -4.67 7.62
CA LEU A 83 -7.17 -5.58 8.73
C LEU A 83 -8.38 -5.13 9.52
N TYR A 84 -8.52 -3.83 9.77
CA TYR A 84 -9.72 -3.29 10.40
C TYR A 84 -10.98 -3.62 9.60
N ILE A 85 -10.94 -3.49 8.27
CA ILE A 85 -12.08 -3.78 7.39
C ILE A 85 -12.41 -5.28 7.37
N PHE A 86 -11.41 -6.17 7.29
CA PHE A 86 -11.63 -7.61 7.13
C PHE A 86 -11.91 -8.36 8.43
N VAL A 87 -11.34 -7.90 9.55
CA VAL A 87 -11.47 -8.53 10.87
C VAL A 87 -12.60 -7.89 11.69
N ARG A 88 -13.27 -6.87 11.13
CA ARG A 88 -14.23 -5.98 11.79
C ARG A 88 -14.98 -6.65 12.94
N LYS A 89 -14.54 -6.31 14.15
CA LYS A 89 -15.23 -6.62 15.40
C LYS A 89 -15.90 -5.33 15.86
N ASP A 90 -17.18 -5.39 16.22
CA ASP A 90 -18.00 -4.20 16.50
C ASP A 90 -17.46 -3.28 17.63
N ASN A 91 -16.49 -3.77 18.41
CA ASN A 91 -15.92 -3.07 19.56
C ASN A 91 -14.72 -2.14 19.26
N VAL A 92 -14.09 -2.24 18.08
CA VAL A 92 -12.90 -1.43 17.76
C VAL A 92 -13.32 -0.16 17.03
N LYS A 93 -13.05 1.02 17.63
CA LYS A 93 -13.37 2.32 17.03
C LYS A 93 -12.38 2.68 15.93
N PHE A 94 -12.88 3.10 14.75
CA PHE A 94 -12.04 3.56 13.63
C PHE A 94 -11.06 4.70 14.01
N TYR A 95 -11.36 5.47 15.05
CA TYR A 95 -10.51 6.57 15.53
C TYR A 95 -9.07 6.12 15.88
N TYR A 96 -8.88 4.87 16.35
CA TYR A 96 -7.53 4.35 16.63
C TYR A 96 -6.65 4.30 15.38
N ILE A 97 -7.22 4.09 14.19
CA ILE A 97 -6.45 4.08 12.94
C ILE A 97 -5.90 5.47 12.62
N PHE A 98 -6.65 6.52 12.92
CA PHE A 98 -6.16 7.89 12.74
C PHE A 98 -4.97 8.19 13.65
N ILE A 99 -5.03 7.80 14.91
CA ILE A 99 -3.92 7.96 15.86
C ILE A 99 -2.69 7.22 15.35
N ILE A 100 -2.83 5.94 14.96
CA ILE A 100 -1.70 5.15 14.47
C ILE A 100 -1.13 5.75 13.17
N THR A 101 -1.99 6.24 12.27
CA THR A 101 -1.54 6.92 11.04
C THR A 101 -0.69 8.15 11.35
N ALA A 102 -1.10 8.98 12.32
CA ALA A 102 -0.33 10.14 12.73
C ALA A 102 1.04 9.75 13.33
N VAL A 103 1.08 8.70 14.16
CA VAL A 103 2.33 8.16 14.73
C VAL A 103 3.26 7.65 13.62
N LEU A 104 2.72 6.91 12.63
CA LEU A 104 3.49 6.42 11.50
C LEU A 104 4.04 7.57 10.65
N CYS A 105 3.26 8.63 10.40
CA CYS A 105 3.73 9.83 9.71
C CYS A 105 4.90 10.50 10.45
N ALA A 106 4.81 10.63 11.78
CA ALA A 106 5.87 11.21 12.60
C ALA A 106 7.13 10.33 12.57
N ALA A 107 6.99 9.01 12.73
CA ALA A 107 8.09 8.05 12.64
C ALA A 107 8.78 8.14 11.27
N TYR A 108 8.00 8.19 10.19
CA TYR A 108 8.51 8.33 8.83
C TYR A 108 9.29 9.65 8.63
N ALA A 109 8.77 10.77 9.14
CA ALA A 109 9.47 12.06 9.09
C ALA A 109 10.82 12.01 9.82
N ILE A 110 10.89 11.35 11.00
CA ILE A 110 12.13 11.16 11.75
C ILE A 110 13.14 10.33 10.96
N VAL A 111 12.70 9.23 10.34
CA VAL A 111 13.57 8.38 9.50
C VAL A 111 14.11 9.19 8.31
N MET A 112 13.25 9.94 7.61
CA MET A 112 13.69 10.75 6.47
C MET A 112 14.63 11.90 6.85
N TYR A 113 14.48 12.44 8.06
CA TYR A 113 15.38 13.48 8.58
C TYR A 113 16.74 12.92 9.00
N LYS A 114 16.77 11.77 9.69
CA LYS A 114 18.00 11.20 10.25
C LYS A 114 18.81 10.35 9.29
N CYS A 115 18.17 9.66 8.35
CA CYS A 115 18.84 8.68 7.52
C CYS A 115 19.19 9.26 6.17
N GLU A 116 20.47 9.21 5.80
CA GLU A 116 20.92 9.61 4.48
C GLU A 116 20.45 8.60 3.42
N ALA A 117 20.20 9.09 2.22
CA ALA A 117 19.99 8.26 1.04
C ALA A 117 21.20 8.39 0.14
N VAL A 118 21.54 7.36 -0.61
CA VAL A 118 22.60 7.31 -1.61
C VAL A 118 21.96 7.06 -2.97
N LEU A 119 22.29 7.89 -3.95
CA LEU A 119 21.85 7.72 -5.33
C LEU A 119 22.75 6.68 -6.01
N GLN A 120 22.14 5.69 -6.66
CA GLN A 120 22.85 4.67 -7.42
C GLN A 120 22.38 4.71 -8.88
N ASN A 121 23.33 4.64 -9.81
CA ASN A 121 23.04 4.48 -11.23
C ASN A 121 22.75 2.99 -11.51
N LEU A 122 21.63 2.68 -12.15
CA LEU A 122 21.28 1.29 -12.49
C LEU A 122 21.81 0.84 -13.85
N GLU A 123 22.46 1.71 -14.62
CA GLU A 123 23.05 1.36 -15.92
C GLU A 123 24.15 0.28 -15.81
N GLU A 124 24.69 0.03 -14.61
CA GLU A 124 25.57 -1.11 -14.32
C GLU A 124 24.87 -2.47 -14.46
N TYR A 125 23.53 -2.51 -14.31
CA TYR A 125 22.73 -3.71 -14.48
C TYR A 125 22.20 -3.78 -15.91
N LYS A 126 22.57 -4.84 -16.65
CA LYS A 126 22.04 -5.09 -18.00
C LYS A 126 20.51 -4.99 -17.98
N PHE A 127 19.96 -4.11 -18.84
CA PHE A 127 18.53 -3.92 -19.10
C PHE A 127 17.73 -3.07 -18.09
N ILE A 128 18.38 -2.37 -17.15
CA ILE A 128 17.73 -1.40 -16.26
C ILE A 128 18.31 0.00 -16.55
N LEU A 129 17.44 1.01 -16.59
CA LEU A 129 17.80 2.40 -16.88
C LEU A 129 17.49 3.31 -15.70
N GLY A 130 18.18 4.45 -15.65
CA GLY A 130 17.93 5.51 -14.68
C GLY A 130 18.58 5.28 -13.32
N TYR A 131 17.95 5.84 -12.29
CA TYR A 131 18.53 5.94 -10.95
C TYR A 131 17.62 5.32 -9.86
N THR A 132 18.23 4.87 -8.77
CA THR A 132 17.56 4.41 -7.55
C THR A 132 18.14 5.13 -6.35
N LEU A 133 17.34 5.23 -5.28
CA LEU A 133 17.77 5.73 -3.99
C LEU A 133 17.78 4.58 -2.99
N VAL A 134 18.87 4.50 -2.24
CA VAL A 134 19.04 3.52 -1.16
C VAL A 134 19.31 4.25 0.14
N LEU A 135 18.58 3.94 1.21
CA LEU A 135 18.90 4.45 2.53
C LEU A 135 20.20 3.83 3.02
N SER A 136 21.10 4.65 3.55
CA SER A 136 22.39 4.19 4.08
C SER A 136 22.20 3.23 5.27
N ASN A 137 21.15 3.44 6.05
CA ASN A 137 20.83 2.60 7.19
C ASN A 137 20.01 1.36 6.79
N GLN A 138 20.71 0.24 6.64
CA GLN A 138 20.09 -1.03 6.25
C GLN A 138 19.09 -1.59 7.28
N TYR A 139 19.19 -1.20 8.57
CA TYR A 139 18.27 -1.68 9.61
C TYR A 139 16.81 -1.29 9.34
N ILE A 140 16.56 -0.25 8.55
CA ILE A 140 15.22 0.15 8.15
C ILE A 140 14.56 -0.93 7.29
N TYR A 141 15.31 -1.49 6.34
CA TYR A 141 14.81 -2.58 5.48
C TYR A 141 14.58 -3.85 6.29
N TRP A 142 15.46 -4.19 7.24
CA TRP A 142 15.23 -5.29 8.18
C TRP A 142 14.00 -5.07 9.05
N GLY A 143 13.79 -3.85 9.55
CA GLY A 143 12.58 -3.49 10.30
C GLY A 143 11.31 -3.64 9.46
N TYR A 144 11.36 -3.25 8.18
CA TYR A 144 10.26 -3.43 7.24
C TYR A 144 9.98 -4.92 6.92
N LEU A 145 11.02 -5.76 6.88
CA LEU A 145 10.90 -7.21 6.74
C LEU A 145 10.22 -7.82 7.97
N VAL A 146 10.68 -7.47 9.17
CA VAL A 146 10.09 -7.91 10.44
C VAL A 146 8.63 -7.50 10.51
N PHE A 147 8.31 -6.26 10.14
CA PHE A 147 6.93 -5.77 10.08
C PHE A 147 6.05 -6.65 9.19
N ASN A 148 6.44 -6.91 7.94
CA ASN A 148 5.66 -7.75 7.03
C ASN A 148 5.52 -9.20 7.54
N THR A 149 6.54 -9.72 8.22
CA THR A 149 6.51 -11.05 8.83
C THR A 149 5.49 -11.10 9.98
N LEU A 150 5.46 -10.07 10.84
CA LEU A 150 4.44 -9.94 11.90
C LEU A 150 3.03 -9.86 11.33
N VAL A 151 2.84 -9.20 10.18
CA VAL A 151 1.54 -9.16 9.50
C VAL A 151 1.08 -10.57 9.11
N ILE A 152 1.97 -11.41 8.58
CA ILE A 152 1.63 -12.81 8.25
C ILE A 152 1.15 -13.54 9.51
N PHE A 153 1.93 -13.50 10.59
CA PHE A 153 1.55 -14.15 11.85
C PHE A 153 0.20 -13.67 12.39
N PHE A 154 -0.03 -12.36 12.36
CA PHE A 154 -1.27 -11.77 12.81
C PHE A 154 -2.47 -12.25 11.97
N VAL A 155 -2.34 -12.23 10.65
CA VAL A 155 -3.40 -12.61 9.69
C VAL A 155 -3.74 -14.10 9.77
N LEU A 156 -2.73 -14.96 9.97
CA LEU A 156 -2.93 -16.41 10.16
C LEU A 156 -3.85 -16.70 11.36
N GLY A 157 -3.78 -15.91 12.42
CA GLY A 157 -4.67 -16.03 13.60
C GLY A 157 -6.15 -15.82 13.28
N PHE A 158 -6.49 -15.18 12.15
CA PHE A 158 -7.87 -14.90 11.74
C PHE A 158 -8.40 -15.80 10.63
N VAL A 159 -7.58 -16.68 10.04
CA VAL A 159 -7.97 -17.56 8.92
C VAL A 159 -9.18 -18.44 9.26
N ASN A 160 -9.23 -18.94 10.51
CA ASN A 160 -10.28 -19.84 10.97
C ASN A 160 -11.50 -19.12 11.60
N LYS A 161 -11.51 -17.78 11.63
CA LYS A 161 -12.64 -17.03 12.22
C LYS A 161 -13.79 -16.88 11.21
N THR A 162 -15.00 -17.24 11.63
CA THR A 162 -16.21 -17.21 10.80
C THR A 162 -16.64 -15.80 10.38
N ASN A 163 -16.37 -14.79 11.20
CA ASN A 163 -16.77 -13.40 10.94
C ASN A 163 -15.78 -12.61 10.08
N ALA A 164 -14.64 -13.21 9.71
CA ALA A 164 -13.60 -12.52 8.96
C ALA A 164 -13.72 -12.76 7.45
N ASN A 165 -13.33 -11.77 6.65
CA ASN A 165 -13.28 -11.94 5.19
C ASN A 165 -12.11 -12.85 4.79
N LYS A 166 -12.39 -14.15 4.63
CA LYS A 166 -11.38 -15.17 4.27
C LYS A 166 -10.60 -14.83 3.02
N LEU A 167 -11.28 -14.42 1.95
CA LEU A 167 -10.62 -14.06 0.70
C LEU A 167 -9.71 -12.84 0.87
N GLY A 168 -10.17 -11.83 1.62
CA GLY A 168 -9.34 -10.67 1.97
C GLY A 168 -8.09 -11.04 2.77
N ILE A 169 -8.22 -11.94 3.75
CA ILE A 169 -7.11 -12.49 4.56
C ILE A 169 -6.08 -13.18 3.66
N TYR A 170 -6.50 -14.05 2.73
CA TYR A 170 -5.57 -14.70 1.80
C TYR A 170 -4.86 -13.71 0.89
N MET A 171 -5.55 -12.65 0.42
CA MET A 171 -4.91 -11.60 -0.37
C MET A 171 -3.84 -10.84 0.43
N VAL A 172 -4.10 -10.52 1.71
CA VAL A 172 -3.10 -9.88 2.59
C VAL A 172 -1.88 -10.78 2.77
N LEU A 173 -2.10 -12.07 3.02
CA LEU A 173 -1.01 -13.04 3.19
C LEU A 173 -0.16 -13.13 1.92
N LEU A 174 -0.79 -13.20 0.75
CA LEU A 174 -0.09 -13.22 -0.53
C LEU A 174 0.72 -11.94 -0.75
N ALA A 175 0.15 -10.76 -0.51
CA ALA A 175 0.85 -9.47 -0.67
C ALA A 175 2.08 -9.35 0.26
N ALA A 176 1.94 -9.80 1.51
CA ALA A 176 3.05 -9.83 2.47
C ALA A 176 4.15 -10.81 2.02
N CYS A 177 3.80 -12.01 1.56
CA CYS A 177 4.77 -12.99 1.05
C CYS A 177 5.54 -12.45 -0.17
N ILE A 178 4.86 -11.79 -1.12
CA ILE A 178 5.52 -11.16 -2.27
C ILE A 178 6.50 -10.08 -1.78
N THR A 179 6.05 -9.21 -0.88
CA THR A 179 6.88 -8.11 -0.34
C THR A 179 8.13 -8.64 0.36
N ILE A 180 8.00 -9.69 1.17
CA ILE A 180 9.13 -10.33 1.86
C ILE A 180 10.10 -10.96 0.85
N SER A 181 9.58 -11.70 -0.13
CA SER A 181 10.39 -12.37 -1.14
C SER A 181 11.19 -11.35 -1.97
N GLU A 182 10.53 -10.28 -2.40
CA GLU A 182 11.14 -9.19 -3.16
C GLU A 182 12.20 -8.44 -2.34
N LEU A 183 11.93 -8.18 -1.06
CA LEU A 183 12.86 -7.50 -0.16
C LEU A 183 14.09 -8.36 0.16
N ILE A 184 13.93 -9.68 0.37
CA ILE A 184 15.05 -10.61 0.56
C ILE A 184 15.91 -10.66 -0.69
N ALA A 185 15.31 -10.82 -1.87
CA ALA A 185 16.04 -10.83 -3.13
C ALA A 185 16.86 -9.54 -3.31
N TRP A 186 16.24 -8.39 -3.03
CA TRP A 186 16.91 -7.09 -3.10
C TRP A 186 18.08 -6.96 -2.10
N LEU A 187 17.90 -7.40 -0.85
CA LEU A 187 18.97 -7.42 0.17
C LEU A 187 20.13 -8.37 -0.19
N MET A 188 19.85 -9.46 -0.91
CA MET A 188 20.87 -10.37 -1.45
C MET A 188 21.58 -9.82 -2.71
N GLY A 189 21.22 -8.61 -3.17
CA GLY A 189 21.77 -7.99 -4.36
C GLY A 189 21.15 -8.50 -5.68
N ILE A 190 20.12 -9.34 -5.61
CA ILE A 190 19.42 -9.86 -6.79
C ILE A 190 18.36 -8.83 -7.22
N ARG A 191 18.74 -7.93 -8.13
CA ARG A 191 17.84 -6.91 -8.68
C ARG A 191 17.12 -7.41 -9.92
N VAL A 192 15.97 -8.04 -9.72
CA VAL A 192 15.07 -8.46 -10.83
C VAL A 192 14.34 -7.26 -11.44
N LEU A 193 14.00 -6.28 -10.61
CA LEU A 193 13.36 -5.02 -10.99
C LEU A 193 14.20 -3.85 -10.48
N ALA A 194 14.03 -2.67 -11.07
CA ALA A 194 14.71 -1.46 -10.61
C ALA A 194 14.36 -1.14 -9.15
N GLU A 195 13.08 -1.33 -8.80
CA GLU A 195 12.53 -1.12 -7.47
C GLU A 195 11.55 -2.23 -7.08
N ASN A 196 11.31 -2.35 -5.77
CA ASN A 196 10.35 -3.29 -5.20
C ASN A 196 8.91 -2.82 -5.50
N VAL A 197 8.37 -3.23 -6.65
CA VAL A 197 7.05 -2.81 -7.16
C VAL A 197 6.01 -3.92 -7.00
N LEU A 198 6.40 -5.20 -7.03
CA LEU A 198 5.44 -6.30 -7.00
C LEU A 198 4.71 -6.38 -5.66
N GLY A 199 5.43 -6.18 -4.55
CA GLY A 199 4.81 -6.13 -3.22
C GLY A 199 3.78 -5.00 -3.12
N ASP A 200 4.13 -3.81 -3.60
CA ASP A 200 3.25 -2.64 -3.59
C ASP A 200 2.00 -2.84 -4.46
N VAL A 201 2.13 -3.50 -5.63
CA VAL A 201 0.97 -3.93 -6.44
C VAL A 201 0.04 -4.78 -5.59
N GLY A 202 0.57 -5.80 -4.91
CA GLY A 202 -0.20 -6.66 -4.02
C GLY A 202 -0.96 -5.86 -2.95
N TRP A 203 -0.28 -4.93 -2.29
CA TRP A 203 -0.89 -4.09 -1.25
C TRP A 203 -2.00 -3.18 -1.79
N ILE A 204 -1.82 -2.58 -2.98
CA ILE A 204 -2.85 -1.75 -3.61
C ILE A 204 -4.04 -2.59 -4.08
N VAL A 205 -3.82 -3.79 -4.63
CA VAL A 205 -4.91 -4.73 -4.98
C VAL A 205 -5.76 -5.03 -3.75
N VAL A 206 -5.10 -5.43 -2.66
CA VAL A 206 -5.73 -5.74 -1.37
C VAL A 206 -6.51 -4.53 -0.86
N PHE A 207 -5.91 -3.34 -0.92
CA PHE A 207 -6.53 -2.11 -0.47
C PHE A 207 -7.79 -1.75 -1.26
N ILE A 208 -7.74 -1.78 -2.59
CA ILE A 208 -8.90 -1.53 -3.46
C ILE A 208 -10.01 -2.55 -3.18
N TYR A 209 -9.66 -3.82 -3.00
CA TYR A 209 -10.62 -4.86 -2.63
C TYR A 209 -11.27 -4.56 -1.28
N ALA A 210 -10.50 -4.15 -0.27
CA ALA A 210 -11.05 -3.76 1.03
C ALA A 210 -11.99 -2.56 0.94
N LEU A 211 -11.60 -1.52 0.21
CA LEU A 211 -12.46 -0.35 0.00
C LEU A 211 -13.76 -0.71 -0.72
N SER A 212 -13.72 -1.64 -1.69
CA SER A 212 -14.91 -2.09 -2.41
C SER A 212 -15.96 -2.75 -1.50
N LYS A 213 -15.51 -3.38 -0.40
CA LYS A 213 -16.39 -4.01 0.60
C LYS A 213 -17.09 -3.01 1.52
N VAL A 214 -16.57 -1.79 1.64
CA VAL A 214 -17.10 -0.75 2.53
C VAL A 214 -17.66 0.45 1.77
N LYS A 215 -17.72 0.35 0.43
CA LYS A 215 -18.37 1.34 -0.45
C LYS A 215 -19.83 1.53 -0.02
N LYS A 216 -20.24 2.77 0.27
CA LYS A 216 -21.65 3.11 0.48
C LYS A 216 -22.40 2.84 -0.82
N THR A 217 -23.40 1.97 -0.77
CA THR A 217 -24.21 1.62 -1.94
C THR A 217 -25.07 2.81 -2.34
N ALA A 218 -24.61 3.61 -3.29
CA ALA A 218 -25.46 4.58 -3.99
C ALA A 218 -26.39 3.89 -5.02
N ASP A 219 -26.19 2.59 -5.29
CA ASP A 219 -26.90 1.80 -6.31
C ASP A 219 -27.90 0.77 -5.75
N ARG A 220 -28.59 1.06 -4.64
CA ARG A 220 -29.82 0.33 -4.29
C ARG A 220 -30.99 1.31 -4.44
N PRO A 221 -31.79 1.23 -5.52
CA PRO A 221 -33.05 1.95 -5.53
C PRO A 221 -33.89 1.43 -4.38
N ASN A 222 -34.38 2.35 -3.54
CA ASN A 222 -35.49 2.19 -2.59
C ASN A 222 -35.95 0.74 -2.35
N TYR A 223 -35.35 0.05 -1.37
CA TYR A 223 -36.12 -0.98 -0.68
C TYR A 223 -37.09 -0.25 0.25
N LYS A 224 -38.26 0.13 -0.29
CA LYS A 224 -39.44 0.44 0.52
C LYS A 224 -39.70 -0.81 1.34
N VAL A 225 -39.64 -0.67 2.67
CA VAL A 225 -40.16 -1.69 3.59
C VAL A 225 -41.63 -1.94 3.20
N PRO A 226 -42.03 -3.18 2.85
CA PRO A 226 -43.43 -3.44 2.58
C PRO A 226 -44.23 -3.24 3.89
N ASN A 227 -45.28 -2.43 3.78
CA ASN A 227 -46.28 -2.15 4.81
C ASN A 227 -46.63 -3.40 5.61
N LYS A 228 -46.51 -3.33 6.94
CA LYS A 228 -47.41 -4.12 7.79
C LYS A 228 -48.79 -3.51 7.66
N VAL A 229 -49.61 -4.15 6.83
CA VAL A 229 -51.06 -4.00 6.80
C VAL A 229 -51.57 -4.33 8.19
N SER A 230 -51.91 -3.29 8.97
CA SER A 230 -52.77 -3.44 10.14
C SER A 230 -54.17 -3.68 9.63
N GLY A 231 -54.48 -4.95 9.38
CA GLY A 231 -55.80 -5.43 9.01
C GLY A 231 -56.37 -6.33 10.11
N LYS A 232 -57.24 -5.73 10.94
CA LYS A 232 -58.42 -6.28 11.60
C LYS A 232 -58.30 -7.63 12.34
N LYS A 233 -58.58 -7.61 13.65
CA LYS A 233 -59.94 -7.78 14.21
C LYS A 233 -59.98 -7.21 15.62
#